data_AF-A0A2D9MUM6-F1
#
_entry.id   AF-A0A2D9MUM6-F1
#
_cell.length_a   1.000
_cell.length_b   1.000
_cell.length_c   1.000
_cell.angle_alpha   90.00
_cell.angle_beta   90.00
_cell.angle_gamma   90.00
#
_symmetry.space_group_name_H-M   'P 1'
#
loop_
_entity.id
_entity.type
_entity.pdbx_description
1 polymer ?
#
loop_
_entity_poly.entity_id
_entity_poly.type
_entity_poly.pdbx_seq_one_letter_code
_entity_poly.pdbx_strand_id
1 'polypeptide(L)' 'MASEHHAVLLANHGPVVSGKSLQDAVYATEELEETAKLFLLLQGHKTRFLNSSEEAALRK' A
#
# COMPACT_ATOMS: atom_id res chain seq x y z
N MET A 1 3.62 11.19 -10.53
CA MET A 1 2.84 12.26 -9.84
C MET A 1 1.53 11.68 -9.31
N ALA A 2 0.78 12.38 -8.45
CA ALA A 2 -0.46 11.83 -7.84
C ALA A 2 -1.46 11.23 -8.86
N SER A 3 -1.52 11.78 -10.08
CA SER A 3 -2.34 11.27 -11.18
C SER A 3 -1.94 9.89 -11.72
N GLU A 4 -0.75 9.39 -11.39
CA GLU A 4 -0.22 8.10 -11.84
C GLU A 4 -0.34 7.01 -10.76
N HIS A 5 -0.86 7.35 -9.58
CA HIS A 5 -0.99 6.43 -8.44
C HIS A 5 -2.43 6.34 -7.96
N HIS A 6 -2.85 5.14 -7.56
CA HIS A 6 -4.19 4.89 -7.05
C HIS A 6 -4.36 5.30 -5.58
N ALA A 7 -3.28 5.58 -4.85
CA ALA A 7 -3.28 5.99 -3.45
C ALA A 7 -2.22 7.08 -3.20
N VAL A 8 -2.54 8.02 -2.30
CA VAL A 8 -1.65 9.09 -1.83
C VAL A 8 -1.73 9.17 -0.31
N LEU A 9 -0.58 9.30 0.37
CA LEU A 9 -0.54 9.52 1.82
C LEU A 9 -0.39 11.03 2.11
N LEU A 10 -1.37 11.60 2.79
CA LEU A 10 -1.31 12.99 3.27
C LEU A 10 -0.62 12.99 4.63
N ALA A 11 0.58 13.59 4.69
CA ALA A 11 1.37 13.66 5.91
C ALA A 11 0.56 14.29 7.06
N ASN A 12 0.57 13.62 8.21
CA ASN A 12 -0.19 14.00 9.42
C ASN A 12 -1.72 13.96 9.26
N HIS A 13 -2.24 13.27 8.25
CA HIS A 13 -3.68 13.12 8.04
C HIS A 13 -4.06 11.66 7.82
N GLY A 14 -3.61 11.06 6.72
CA GLY A 14 -3.99 9.70 6.36
C GLY A 14 -3.99 9.47 4.85
N PRO A 15 -4.33 8.25 4.43
CA PRO A 15 -4.36 7.89 3.02
C PRO A 15 -5.62 8.42 2.33
N VAL A 16 -5.47 8.78 1.06
CA VAL A 16 -6.55 8.97 0.11
C VAL A 16 -6.38 7.91 -0.97
N VAL A 17 -7.36 7.02 -1.11
CA VAL A 17 -7.32 5.87 -2.03
C VAL A 17 -8.49 5.94 -3.01
N SER A 18 -8.21 5.59 -4.27
CA SER A 18 -9.18 5.57 -5.37
C SER A 18 -9.33 4.16 -5.95
N GLY A 19 -10.52 3.85 -6.45
CA GLY A 19 -10.84 2.58 -7.11
C GLY A 19 -11.85 2.77 -8.23
N LYS A 20 -12.02 1.76 -9.08
CA LYS A 20 -13.02 1.79 -10.18
C LYS A 20 -14.46 1.73 -9.66
N SER A 21 -14.63 1.18 -8.46
CA SER A 21 -15.87 1.17 -7.68
C SER A 21 -15.56 1.51 -6.23
N LEU A 22 -16.60 1.81 -5.45
CA LEU A 22 -16.47 2.01 -4.01
C LEU A 22 -15.87 0.77 -3.32
N GLN A 23 -16.31 -0.42 -3.71
CA GLN A 23 -15.83 -1.68 -3.15
C GLN A 23 -14.34 -1.90 -3.45
N ASP A 24 -13.88 -1.60 -4.67
CA ASP A 24 -12.45 -1.67 -5.00
C ASP A 24 -11.63 -0.67 -4.17
N ALA A 25 -12.15 0.54 -3.95
CA ALA A 25 -11.47 1.56 -3.15
C ALA A 25 -11.38 1.16 -1.66
N VAL A 26 -12.44 0.55 -1.12
CA VAL A 26 -12.44 0.01 0.25
C VAL A 26 -11.41 -1.09 0.39
N TYR A 27 -11.41 -2.09 -0.49
CA TYR A 27 -10.42 -3.18 -0.43
C TYR A 27 -8.99 -2.67 -0.58
N ALA A 28 -8.75 -1.74 -1.50
CA ALA A 28 -7.43 -1.12 -1.63
C ALA A 28 -7.01 -0.32 -0.39
N THR A 29 -7.97 0.29 0.32
CA THR A 29 -7.70 1.00 1.59
C THR A 29 -7.36 0.02 2.71
N GLU A 30 -8.08 -1.09 2.82
CA GLU A 30 -7.83 -2.14 3.82
C GLU A 30 -6.44 -2.76 3.65
N GLU A 31 -6.06 -3.11 2.41
CA GLU A 31 -4.74 -3.67 2.09
C GLU A 31 -3.60 -2.68 2.40
N LEU A 32 -3.81 -1.39 2.11
CA LEU A 32 -2.83 -0.34 2.42
C LEU A 32 -2.63 -0.20 3.95
N GLU A 33 -3.73 -0.21 4.71
CA GLU A 33 -3.69 -0.10 6.18
C GLU A 33 -3.06 -1.33 6.83
N GLU A 34 -3.41 -2.55 6.40
CA GLU A 34 -2.81 -3.76 6.96
C GLU A 34 -1.30 -3.82 6.64
N THR A 35 -0.88 -3.35 5.46
CA THR A 35 0.53 -3.20 5.13
C THR A 35 1.24 -2.17 6.02
N ALA A 36 0.61 -1.02 6.29
CA ALA A 36 1.15 0.01 7.18
C ALA A 36 1.27 -0.50 8.63
N LYS A 37 0.27 -1.23 9.11
CA LYS A 37 0.29 -1.91 10.41
C LYS A 37 1.42 -2.94 10.49
N LEU A 38 1.61 -3.78 9.47
CA LEU A 38 2.74 -4.71 9.41
C LEU A 38 4.08 -3.98 9.46
N PHE A 39 4.23 -2.87 8.74
CA PHE A 39 5.44 -2.05 8.77
C PHE A 39 5.76 -1.55 10.19
N LEU A 40 4.76 -1.05 10.92
CA LEU A 40 4.92 -0.59 12.30
C LEU A 40 5.22 -1.75 13.26
N LEU A 41 4.52 -2.88 13.13
CA LEU A 41 4.73 -4.07 13.98
C LEU A 41 6.12 -4.69 13.79
N LEU A 42 6.66 -4.61 12.57
CA LEU A 42 7.97 -5.17 12.24
C LEU A 42 9.12 -4.17 12.43
N GLN A 43 8.85 -2.97 12.93
CA GLN A 43 9.86 -1.94 13.14
C GLN A 43 10.95 -2.43 14.13
N GLY A 44 12.20 -2.45 13.67
CA GLY A 44 13.34 -2.94 14.45
C GLY A 44 13.56 -4.47 14.38
N HIS A 45 12.74 -5.20 13.61
CA HIS A 45 12.94 -6.62 13.34
C HIS A 45 13.62 -6.86 11.99
N LYS A 46 14.34 -7.98 11.88
CA LYS A 46 14.90 -8.43 10.60
C LYS A 46 13.76 -8.95 9.73
N THR A 47 13.43 -8.21 8.67
CA THR A 47 12.42 -8.59 7.69
C THR A 47 13.06 -9.00 6.36
N ARG A 48 12.37 -9.88 5.61
CA ARG A 48 12.74 -10.22 4.24
C ARG A 48 11.79 -9.51 3.29
N PHE A 49 12.25 -8.42 2.69
CA PHE A 49 11.50 -7.73 1.63
C PHE A 49 11.49 -8.55 0.34
N LEU A 50 10.51 -8.26 -0.52
CA LEU A 50 10.52 -8.73 -1.90
C LEU A 50 11.70 -8.11 -2.65
N ASN A 51 12.38 -8.92 -3.46
CA ASN A 51 13.37 -8.41 -4.41
C ASN A 51 12.68 -7.96 -5.71
N SER A 52 13.41 -7.26 -6.58
CA SER A 52 12.85 -6.71 -7.83
C SER A 52 12.24 -7.76 -8.77
N SER A 53 12.77 -8.99 -8.78
CA SER A 53 12.22 -10.08 -9.59
C SER A 53 10.91 -10.62 -9.01
N GLU A 54 10.82 -10.72 -7.68
CA GLU A 54 9.58 -11.11 -6.99
C GLU A 54 8.50 -10.04 -7.19
N GLU A 55 8.85 -8.75 -7.09
CA GLU A 55 7.92 -7.65 -7.34
C GLU A 55 7.42 -7.66 -8.80
N ALA A 56 8.32 -7.82 -9.76
CA ALA A 56 7.96 -7.85 -11.18
C ALA A 56 7.00 -9.00 -11.51
N ALA A 57 7.14 -10.16 -10.87
CA ALA A 57 6.23 -11.29 -11.05
C ALA A 57 4.80 -11.04 -10.54
N LEU A 58 4.60 -10.04 -9.67
CA LEU A 58 3.30 -9.68 -9.10
C LEU A 58 2.63 -8.49 -9.83
N ARG A 59 3.37 -7.79 -10.70
CA ARG A 59 2.80 -6.71 -11.50
C ARG A 59 1.90 -7.30 -12.60
N LYS A 60 0.62 -6.92 -12.60
CA LYS A 60 -0.35 -7.26 -13.65
C LYS A 60 -0.06 -6.55 -14.96
#